data_AF-A0A150X070-F1
#
_entry.id   AF-A0A150X070-F1
#
_cell.length_a   1.000
_cell.length_b   1.000
_cell.length_c   1.000
_cell.angle_alpha   90.00
_cell.angle_beta   90.00
_cell.angle_gamma   90.00
#
_symmetry.space_group_name_H-M   'P 1'
#
loop_
_entity.id
_entity.type
_entity.pdbx_description
1 polymer ?
#
loop_
_entity_poly.entity_id
_entity_poly.type
_entity_poly.pdbx_seq_one_letter_code
_entity_poly.pdbx_strand_id
1 'polypeptide(L)'
;MIKIFRKTRQKLLSEGKIGRYLKYAVGEIVLVVIGILIALQLNTLNEKRKSADALKSYYNQILQDLAKDYPYINAQISDLESNIALYEAYITALPNQESLEAVVESSTKLNPFYNNLSFNKNTIETLENTGDIRLLPSNIKNSLIDLKNLQDLVIKAKLSNNETFINQFLEATKLGYTPNGFPTLDLSKVTGQLYKGTIADDLPEIALTLKSAFTFKYVTEKDELKSFNSMKNALNNLFTVINYELGSPHKSIDRVFSDLIPLPELLEEGKTVDEIITLIKEQDRNDPEYNISEASINALGYYYLNTTKENRKALKVFELNIELYPEAWNTYDSYGECLLRIGDIENGIKAYQKSIALNPENEGAIKVLSDLKLEN
;
A
#
# COMPACT_ATOMS: atom_id res chain seq x y z
N MET A 1 -55.59 24.65 -11.89
CA MET A 1 -56.82 23.86 -12.08
C MET A 1 -57.06 23.69 -13.57
N ILE A 2 -57.00 22.46 -14.10
CA ILE A 2 -57.13 22.22 -15.55
C ILE A 2 -58.47 22.81 -16.02
N LYS A 3 -58.43 23.71 -17.02
CA LYS A 3 -59.58 24.54 -17.46
C LYS A 3 -60.85 23.73 -17.75
N ILE A 4 -60.68 22.46 -18.13
CA ILE A 4 -61.74 21.51 -18.46
C ILE A 4 -62.59 21.16 -17.24
N PHE A 5 -61.98 20.73 -16.12
CA PHE A 5 -62.72 20.36 -14.91
C PHE A 5 -63.45 21.56 -14.28
N ARG A 6 -62.85 22.75 -14.36
CA ARG A 6 -63.47 24.00 -13.90
C ARG A 6 -64.77 24.31 -14.65
N LYS A 7 -64.78 24.18 -15.98
CA LYS A 7 -65.97 24.43 -16.82
C LYS A 7 -67.09 23.44 -16.50
N THR A 8 -66.76 22.16 -16.31
CA THR A 8 -67.75 21.11 -15.96
C THR A 8 -68.38 21.35 -14.59
N ARG A 9 -67.59 21.74 -13.59
CA ARG A 9 -68.12 22.08 -12.25
C ARG A 9 -69.03 23.30 -12.29
N GLN A 10 -68.65 24.36 -13.00
CA GLN A 10 -69.47 25.56 -13.16
C GLN A 10 -70.81 25.24 -13.82
N LYS A 11 -70.82 24.39 -14.86
CA LYS A 11 -72.03 23.91 -15.53
C LYS A 11 -72.92 23.07 -14.60
N LEU A 12 -72.34 22.17 -13.81
CA LEU A 12 -73.08 21.34 -12.85
C LEU A 12 -73.70 22.18 -11.72
N LEU A 13 -73.03 23.26 -11.32
CA LEU A 13 -73.55 24.21 -10.33
C LEU A 13 -74.72 25.02 -10.90
N SER A 14 -74.60 25.53 -12.14
CA SER A 14 -75.66 26.30 -12.80
C SER A 14 -76.92 25.48 -13.12
N GLU A 15 -76.78 24.15 -13.25
CA GLU A 15 -77.90 23.22 -13.46
C GLU A 15 -78.54 22.71 -12.15
N GLY A 16 -78.13 23.21 -10.97
CA GLY A 16 -78.65 22.79 -9.67
C GLY A 16 -78.23 21.38 -9.21
N LYS A 17 -77.27 20.74 -9.88
CA LYS A 17 -76.86 19.34 -9.65
C LYS A 17 -75.78 19.21 -8.55
N ILE A 18 -76.08 19.66 -7.34
CA ILE A 18 -75.13 19.77 -6.21
C ILE A 18 -74.41 18.44 -5.91
N GLY A 19 -75.14 17.31 -5.85
CA GLY A 19 -74.53 16.00 -5.55
C GLY A 19 -73.51 15.53 -6.60
N ARG A 20 -73.71 15.86 -7.88
CA ARG A 20 -72.74 15.57 -8.95
C ARG A 20 -71.55 16.52 -8.88
N TYR A 21 -71.78 17.80 -8.58
CA TYR A 21 -70.71 18.76 -8.36
C TYR A 21 -69.75 18.31 -7.24
N LEU A 22 -70.28 17.88 -6.09
CA LEU A 22 -69.45 17.41 -4.97
C LEU A 22 -68.62 16.18 -5.34
N LYS A 23 -69.21 15.18 -6.01
CA LYS A 23 -68.46 14.00 -6.49
C LYS A 23 -67.33 14.37 -7.44
N TYR A 24 -67.57 15.30 -8.38
CA TYR A 24 -66.54 15.79 -9.30
C TYR A 24 -65.44 16.60 -8.60
N ALA A 25 -65.80 17.47 -7.64
CA ALA A 25 -64.84 18.25 -6.88
C ALA A 25 -63.95 17.36 -5.99
N VAL A 26 -64.54 16.36 -5.33
CA VAL A 26 -63.80 15.35 -4.54
C VAL A 26 -62.87 14.54 -5.45
N GLY A 27 -63.36 14.06 -6.60
CA GLY A 27 -62.54 13.34 -7.57
C GLY A 27 -61.32 14.14 -8.06
N GLU A 28 -61.50 15.45 -8.30
CA GLU A 28 -60.41 16.35 -8.69
C GLU A 28 -59.37 16.54 -7.57
N ILE A 29 -59.83 16.71 -6.32
CA ILE A 29 -58.92 16.79 -5.16
C ILE A 29 -58.14 15.49 -5.02
N VAL A 30 -58.81 14.33 -5.12
CA VAL A 30 -58.16 13.01 -5.06
C VAL A 30 -57.12 12.85 -6.15
N LEU A 31 -57.41 13.26 -7.40
CA LEU A 31 -56.45 13.22 -8.51
C LEU A 31 -55.23 14.11 -8.26
N VAL A 32 -55.42 15.32 -7.75
CA VAL A 32 -54.31 16.23 -7.40
C VAL A 32 -53.46 15.65 -6.27
N VAL A 33 -54.10 15.11 -5.23
CA VAL A 33 -53.41 14.48 -4.10
C VAL A 33 -52.59 13.27 -4.57
N ILE A 34 -53.16 12.40 -5.42
CA ILE A 34 -52.43 11.28 -6.03
C ILE A 34 -51.20 11.78 -6.81
N GLY A 35 -51.37 12.84 -7.62
CA GLY A 35 -50.27 13.43 -8.37
C GLY A 35 -49.14 13.94 -7.46
N ILE A 36 -49.48 14.63 -6.36
CA ILE A 36 -48.50 15.11 -5.37
C ILE A 36 -47.80 13.93 -4.68
N LEU A 37 -48.53 12.89 -4.29
CA LEU A 37 -47.96 11.71 -3.64
C LEU A 37 -46.99 10.98 -4.57
N ILE A 38 -47.33 10.81 -5.86
CA ILE A 38 -46.44 10.23 -6.86
C ILE A 38 -45.18 11.08 -7.02
N ALA A 39 -45.33 12.41 -7.12
CA ALA A 39 -44.18 13.31 -7.24
C ALA A 39 -43.25 13.24 -6.02
N LEU A 40 -43.82 13.21 -4.80
CA LEU A 40 -43.05 13.04 -3.56
C LEU A 40 -42.34 11.69 -3.50
N GLN A 41 -43.01 10.61 -3.93
CA GLN A 41 -42.41 9.27 -3.99
C GLN A 41 -41.24 9.22 -4.98
N LEU A 42 -41.41 9.75 -6.19
CA LEU A 42 -40.34 9.83 -7.20
C LEU A 42 -39.16 10.64 -6.71
N ASN A 43 -39.40 11.79 -6.06
CA ASN A 43 -38.34 12.60 -5.48
C ASN A 43 -37.61 11.84 -4.37
N THR A 44 -38.34 11.15 -3.48
CA THR A 44 -37.76 10.35 -2.40
C THR A 44 -36.90 9.19 -2.94
N LEU A 45 -37.34 8.52 -4.02
CA LEU A 45 -36.57 7.47 -4.68
C LEU A 45 -35.30 8.02 -5.34
N ASN A 46 -35.39 9.18 -6.00
CA ASN A 46 -34.24 9.84 -6.61
C ASN A 46 -33.19 10.24 -5.56
N GLU A 47 -33.61 10.80 -4.43
CA GLU A 47 -32.71 11.13 -3.32
C GLU A 47 -32.06 9.88 -2.72
N LYS A 48 -32.82 8.79 -2.50
CA LYS A 48 -32.25 7.50 -2.07
C LYS A 48 -31.21 6.96 -3.04
N ARG A 49 -31.46 7.05 -4.36
CA ARG A 49 -30.51 6.64 -5.38
C ARG A 49 -29.22 7.46 -5.32
N LYS A 50 -29.32 8.79 -5.27
CA LYS A 50 -28.14 9.66 -5.12
C LYS A 50 -27.35 9.34 -3.86
N SER A 51 -28.01 9.13 -2.72
CA SER A 51 -27.34 8.71 -1.48
C SER A 51 -26.63 7.37 -1.63
N ALA A 52 -27.22 6.40 -2.33
CA ALA A 52 -26.61 5.10 -2.58
C ALA A 52 -25.40 5.19 -3.52
N ASP A 53 -25.51 6.00 -4.58
CA ASP A 53 -24.41 6.24 -5.52
C ASP A 53 -23.24 6.96 -4.83
N ALA A 54 -23.54 7.94 -3.96
CA ALA A 54 -22.53 8.60 -3.14
C ALA A 54 -21.86 7.63 -2.15
N LEU A 55 -22.65 6.80 -1.45
CA LEU A 55 -22.14 5.79 -0.54
C LEU A 55 -21.19 4.81 -1.24
N LYS A 56 -21.58 4.31 -2.42
CA LYS A 56 -20.72 3.44 -3.24
C LYS A 56 -19.41 4.13 -3.64
N SER A 57 -19.47 5.41 -4.01
CA SER A 57 -18.27 6.20 -4.32
C SER A 57 -17.35 6.32 -3.11
N TYR A 58 -17.90 6.59 -1.92
CA TYR A 58 -17.11 6.64 -0.69
C TYR A 58 -16.51 5.29 -0.32
N TYR A 59 -17.24 4.19 -0.46
CA TYR A 59 -16.67 2.85 -0.26
C TYR A 59 -15.46 2.60 -1.16
N ASN A 60 -15.54 2.91 -2.44
CA ASN A 60 -14.40 2.75 -3.35
C ASN A 60 -13.20 3.64 -2.95
N GLN A 61 -13.45 4.89 -2.54
CA GLN A 61 -12.38 5.79 -2.07
C GLN A 61 -11.74 5.28 -0.78
N ILE A 62 -12.54 4.79 0.18
CA ILE A 62 -12.02 4.18 1.40
C ILE A 62 -11.16 2.97 1.04
N LEU A 63 -11.65 2.03 0.21
CA LEU A 63 -10.87 0.85 -0.19
C LEU A 63 -9.53 1.24 -0.84
N GLN A 64 -9.51 2.27 -1.69
CA GLN A 64 -8.28 2.79 -2.28
C GLN A 64 -7.33 3.36 -1.23
N ASP A 65 -7.83 4.09 -0.25
CA ASP A 65 -6.99 4.62 0.84
C ASP A 65 -6.43 3.49 1.71
N LEU A 66 -7.26 2.50 2.08
CA LEU A 66 -6.81 1.32 2.84
C LEU A 66 -5.73 0.54 2.07
N ALA A 67 -5.90 0.38 0.75
CA ALA A 67 -4.93 -0.33 -0.07
C ALA A 67 -3.59 0.42 -0.22
N LYS A 68 -3.56 1.75 -0.06
CA LYS A 68 -2.29 2.51 0.03
C LYS A 68 -1.64 2.36 1.39
N ASP A 69 -2.44 2.39 2.45
CA ASP A 69 -1.96 2.29 3.83
C ASP A 69 -1.45 0.88 4.17
N TYR A 70 -1.99 -0.17 3.55
CA TYR A 70 -1.64 -1.56 3.81
C TYR A 70 -0.14 -1.91 3.61
N PRO A 71 0.47 -1.68 2.43
CA PRO A 71 1.90 -1.95 2.24
C PRO A 71 2.78 -1.05 3.13
N TYR A 72 2.36 0.18 3.38
CA TYR A 72 3.05 1.08 4.30
C TYR A 72 3.08 0.53 5.73
N ILE A 73 1.95 0.04 6.25
CA ILE A 73 1.87 -0.61 7.56
C ILE A 73 2.74 -1.86 7.62
N ASN A 74 2.73 -2.70 6.58
CA ASN A 74 3.57 -3.90 6.54
C ASN A 74 5.07 -3.56 6.54
N ALA A 75 5.49 -2.52 5.81
CA ALA A 75 6.86 -2.04 5.83
C ALA A 75 7.28 -1.57 7.24
N GLN A 76 6.42 -0.82 7.93
CA GLN A 76 6.69 -0.40 9.31
C GLN A 76 6.79 -1.59 10.29
N ILE A 77 5.94 -2.61 10.13
CA ILE A 77 6.02 -3.86 10.91
C ILE A 77 7.38 -4.53 10.70
N SER A 78 7.79 -4.69 9.44
CA SER A 78 9.07 -5.34 9.09
C SER A 78 10.27 -4.58 9.64
N ASP A 79 10.27 -3.25 9.53
CA ASP A 79 11.32 -2.39 10.11
C ASP A 79 11.42 -2.54 11.62
N LEU A 80 10.27 -2.54 12.33
CA LEU A 80 10.21 -2.71 13.77
C LEU A 80 10.70 -4.09 14.20
N GLU A 81 10.27 -5.16 13.53
CA GLU A 81 10.73 -6.53 13.79
C GLU A 81 12.26 -6.65 13.62
N SER A 82 12.80 -6.06 12.56
CA SER A 82 14.25 -6.01 12.33
C SER A 82 14.99 -5.27 13.44
N ASN A 83 14.53 -4.07 13.83
CA ASN A 83 15.14 -3.30 14.91
C ASN A 83 15.11 -4.05 16.25
N ILE A 84 13.97 -4.67 16.57
CA ILE A 84 13.78 -5.50 17.77
C ILE A 84 14.77 -6.67 17.77
N ALA A 85 14.90 -7.39 16.65
CA ALA A 85 15.82 -8.51 16.53
C ALA A 85 17.29 -8.08 16.67
N LEU A 86 17.68 -6.95 16.08
CA LEU A 86 19.02 -6.37 16.23
C LEU A 86 19.33 -6.04 17.69
N TYR A 87 18.37 -5.48 18.41
CA TYR A 87 18.55 -5.17 19.83
C TYR A 87 18.65 -6.43 20.70
N GLU A 88 17.83 -7.45 20.42
CA GLU A 88 17.89 -8.72 21.14
C GLU A 88 19.23 -9.44 20.93
N ALA A 89 19.76 -9.40 19.70
CA ALA A 89 21.10 -9.90 19.40
C ALA A 89 22.19 -9.11 20.14
N TYR A 90 22.08 -7.77 20.19
CA TYR A 90 22.99 -6.91 20.92
C TYR A 90 23.02 -7.25 22.42
N ILE A 91 21.87 -7.36 23.07
CA ILE A 91 21.79 -7.71 24.50
C ILE A 91 22.32 -9.13 24.77
N THR A 92 22.03 -10.08 23.88
CA THR A 92 22.53 -11.46 24.00
C THR A 92 24.05 -11.54 23.91
N ALA A 93 24.67 -10.71 23.06
CA ALA A 93 26.12 -10.66 22.89
C ALA A 93 26.84 -9.84 23.97
N LEU A 94 26.12 -9.02 24.73
CA LEU A 94 26.69 -8.06 25.68
C LEU A 94 27.54 -8.69 26.80
N PRO A 95 27.16 -9.85 27.40
CA PRO A 95 27.99 -10.52 28.42
C PRO A 95 29.34 -11.04 27.91
N ASN A 96 29.50 -11.20 26.60
CA ASN A 96 30.72 -11.74 25.96
C ASN A 96 31.66 -10.64 25.45
N GLN A 97 31.34 -9.36 25.67
CA GLN A 97 32.20 -8.27 25.24
C GLN A 97 33.43 -8.17 26.15
N GLU A 98 34.62 -8.07 25.54
CA GLU A 98 35.90 -8.09 26.26
C GLU A 98 36.25 -6.73 26.89
N SER A 99 35.61 -5.64 26.46
CA SER A 99 35.86 -4.28 26.96
C SER A 99 34.65 -3.34 26.82
N LEU A 100 34.71 -2.16 27.45
CA LEU A 100 33.68 -1.12 27.32
C LEU A 100 33.66 -0.51 25.91
N GLU A 101 34.80 -0.40 25.25
CA GLU A 101 34.90 0.00 23.84
C GLU A 101 34.13 -0.95 22.95
N ALA A 102 34.24 -2.27 23.17
CA ALA A 102 33.49 -3.28 22.43
C ALA A 102 31.97 -3.18 22.67
N VAL A 103 31.55 -2.82 23.88
CA VAL A 103 30.14 -2.53 24.19
C VAL A 103 29.65 -1.31 23.41
N VAL A 104 30.41 -0.21 23.40
CA VAL A 104 30.06 1.00 22.65
C VAL A 104 30.07 0.74 21.14
N GLU A 105 31.08 0.06 20.62
CA GLU A 105 31.21 -0.30 19.21
C GLU A 105 30.05 -1.19 18.76
N SER A 106 29.69 -2.21 19.53
CA SER A 106 28.57 -3.09 19.18
C SER A 106 27.22 -2.36 19.14
N SER A 107 27.05 -1.28 19.92
CA SER A 107 25.85 -0.43 19.85
C SER A 107 25.70 0.33 18.54
N THR A 108 26.79 0.54 17.78
CA THR A 108 26.75 1.23 16.47
C THR A 108 26.00 0.45 15.39
N LYS A 109 25.76 -0.85 15.62
CA LYS A 109 24.97 -1.73 14.75
C LYS A 109 23.47 -1.54 14.93
N LEU A 110 23.04 -0.86 16.00
CA LEU A 110 21.64 -0.57 16.27
C LEU A 110 21.19 0.66 15.47
N ASN A 111 19.92 0.69 15.09
CA ASN A 111 19.32 1.80 14.37
C ASN A 111 18.97 2.95 15.34
N PRO A 112 19.61 4.12 15.26
CA PRO A 112 19.31 5.25 16.16
C PRO A 112 18.15 6.11 15.65
N PHE A 113 17.54 5.79 14.51
CA PHE A 113 16.56 6.66 13.86
C PHE A 113 15.12 6.21 14.14
N TYR A 114 14.24 7.21 14.23
CA TYR A 114 12.79 7.05 14.17
C TYR A 114 12.31 7.62 12.83
N ASN A 115 11.59 6.82 12.07
CA ASN A 115 10.95 7.29 10.85
C ASN A 115 9.73 8.16 11.20
N ASN A 116 9.49 9.20 10.40
CA ASN A 116 8.27 9.99 10.50
C ASN A 116 7.09 9.20 9.94
N LEU A 117 5.97 9.23 10.65
CA LEU A 117 4.76 8.51 10.24
C LEU A 117 3.77 9.44 9.54
N SER A 118 3.21 8.98 8.42
CA SER A 118 2.14 9.66 7.69
C SER A 118 1.15 8.64 7.14
N PHE A 119 -0.14 8.86 7.38
CA PHE A 119 -1.24 8.01 6.89
C PHE A 119 -2.18 8.85 6.02
N ASN A 120 -2.87 8.20 5.08
CA ASN A 120 -3.84 8.88 4.23
C ASN A 120 -5.13 9.15 5.00
N LYS A 121 -5.55 10.43 5.06
CA LYS A 121 -6.76 10.88 5.78
C LYS A 121 -7.80 11.52 4.89
N ASN A 122 -7.56 11.58 3.58
CA ASN A 122 -8.35 12.40 2.66
C ASN A 122 -9.84 12.03 2.67
N THR A 123 -10.15 10.73 2.60
CA THR A 123 -11.56 10.30 2.52
C THR A 123 -12.30 10.49 3.83
N ILE A 124 -11.69 10.16 4.98
CA ILE A 124 -12.35 10.34 6.27
C ILE A 124 -12.54 11.83 6.61
N GLU A 125 -11.55 12.67 6.34
CA GLU A 125 -11.68 14.13 6.53
C GLU A 125 -12.75 14.71 5.60
N THR A 126 -12.85 14.23 4.36
CA THR A 126 -13.92 14.63 3.45
C THR A 126 -15.29 14.25 4.01
N LEU A 127 -15.47 13.01 4.46
CA LEU A 127 -16.72 12.51 5.05
C LEU A 127 -17.13 13.31 6.30
N GLU A 128 -16.17 13.69 7.15
CA GLU A 128 -16.40 14.53 8.32
C GLU A 128 -16.80 15.95 7.93
N ASN A 129 -16.07 16.57 7.00
CA ASN A 129 -16.28 17.95 6.58
C ASN A 129 -17.59 18.16 5.80
N THR A 130 -18.01 17.19 4.98
CA THR A 130 -19.30 17.26 4.27
C THR A 130 -20.47 16.80 5.13
N GLY A 131 -20.19 16.12 6.26
CA GLY A 131 -21.20 15.45 7.07
C GLY A 131 -21.76 14.18 6.43
N ASP A 132 -21.20 13.70 5.32
CA ASP A 132 -21.60 12.47 4.64
C ASP A 132 -21.15 11.21 5.37
N ILE A 133 -20.33 11.34 6.41
CA ILE A 133 -20.04 10.26 7.36
C ILE A 133 -21.31 9.60 7.93
N ARG A 134 -22.45 10.33 7.95
CA ARG A 134 -23.76 9.81 8.36
C ARG A 134 -24.40 8.84 7.37
N LEU A 135 -23.93 8.78 6.13
CA LEU A 135 -24.38 7.83 5.11
C LEU A 135 -23.84 6.42 5.38
N LEU A 136 -22.70 6.32 6.07
CA LEU A 136 -22.08 5.05 6.40
C LEU A 136 -22.90 4.30 7.46
N PRO A 137 -23.08 2.97 7.31
CA PRO A 137 -23.54 2.10 8.38
C PRO A 137 -22.71 2.28 9.66
N SER A 138 -23.34 2.18 10.83
CA SER A 138 -22.69 2.46 12.12
C SER A 138 -21.43 1.61 12.38
N ASN A 139 -21.42 0.35 11.96
CA ASN A 139 -20.25 -0.53 12.06
C ASN A 139 -19.07 -0.01 11.24
N ILE A 140 -19.28 0.29 9.95
CA ILE A 140 -18.22 0.81 9.06
C ILE A 140 -17.74 2.18 9.54
N LYS A 141 -18.68 3.05 9.90
CA LYS A 141 -18.37 4.38 10.43
C LYS A 141 -17.49 4.31 11.66
N ASN A 142 -17.86 3.49 12.65
CA ASN A 142 -17.11 3.37 13.89
C ASN A 142 -15.74 2.76 13.63
N SER A 143 -15.64 1.70 12.82
CA SER A 143 -14.36 1.09 12.46
C SER A 143 -13.42 2.05 11.72
N LEU A 144 -13.95 2.90 10.85
CA LEU A 144 -13.16 3.93 10.15
C LEU A 144 -12.64 5.00 11.13
N ILE A 145 -13.47 5.45 12.07
CA ILE A 145 -13.07 6.40 13.12
C ILE A 145 -12.02 5.77 14.06
N ASP A 146 -12.21 4.52 14.46
CA ASP A 146 -11.29 3.80 15.34
C ASP A 146 -9.92 3.60 14.67
N LEU A 147 -9.90 3.27 13.36
CA LEU A 147 -8.67 3.18 12.58
C LEU A 147 -7.92 4.53 12.56
N LYS A 148 -8.62 5.63 12.27
CA LYS A 148 -8.04 6.98 12.31
C LYS A 148 -7.49 7.33 13.69
N ASN A 149 -8.24 7.03 14.75
CA ASN A 149 -7.82 7.31 16.13
C ASN A 149 -6.56 6.51 16.50
N LEU A 150 -6.47 5.25 16.07
CA LEU A 150 -5.29 4.42 16.28
C LEU A 150 -4.08 4.99 15.53
N GLN A 151 -4.24 5.39 14.27
CA GLN A 151 -3.20 6.06 13.48
C GLN A 151 -2.70 7.34 14.17
N ASP A 152 -3.61 8.20 14.63
CA ASP A 152 -3.29 9.44 15.34
C ASP A 152 -2.53 9.17 16.66
N LEU A 153 -2.92 8.13 17.39
CA LEU A 153 -2.25 7.74 18.63
C LEU A 153 -0.83 7.24 18.37
N VAL A 154 -0.63 6.40 17.35
CA VAL A 154 0.69 5.86 16.99
C VAL A 154 1.63 6.98 16.52
N ILE A 155 1.14 7.93 15.69
CA ILE A 155 1.94 9.10 15.28
C ILE A 155 2.42 9.89 16.51
N LYS A 156 1.50 10.22 17.43
CA LYS A 156 1.85 10.99 18.64
C LYS A 156 2.84 10.24 19.53
N ALA A 157 2.63 8.94 19.74
CA ALA A 157 3.52 8.10 20.51
C ALA A 157 4.92 8.06 19.88
N LYS A 158 5.02 7.85 18.56
CA LYS A 158 6.30 7.84 17.83
C LYS A 158 7.07 9.14 18.02
N LEU A 159 6.40 10.28 17.86
CA LEU A 159 7.03 11.60 18.01
C LEU A 159 7.56 11.81 19.44
N SER A 160 6.75 11.50 20.45
CA SER A 160 7.15 11.62 21.86
C SER A 160 8.28 10.65 22.24
N ASN A 161 8.24 9.42 21.73
CA ASN A 161 9.28 8.43 21.94
C ASN A 161 10.59 8.84 21.25
N ASN A 162 10.52 9.38 20.03
CA ASN A 162 11.68 9.91 19.32
C ASN A 162 12.33 11.06 20.10
N GLU A 163 11.54 12.04 20.55
CA GLU A 163 12.06 13.15 21.37
C GLU A 163 12.76 12.64 22.63
N THR A 164 12.13 11.71 23.33
CA THR A 164 12.69 11.11 24.55
C THR A 164 13.98 10.35 24.27
N PHE A 165 14.00 9.54 23.21
CA PHE A 165 15.18 8.79 22.79
C PHE A 165 16.33 9.72 22.42
N ILE A 166 16.08 10.72 21.58
CA ILE A 166 17.10 11.69 21.15
C ILE A 166 17.68 12.43 22.36
N ASN A 167 16.84 12.88 23.30
CA ASN A 167 17.32 13.55 24.51
C ASN A 167 18.24 12.64 25.35
N GLN A 168 17.91 11.37 25.54
CA GLN A 168 18.78 10.42 26.24
C GLN A 168 20.06 10.12 25.46
N PHE A 169 19.94 9.93 24.14
CA PHE A 169 21.05 9.59 23.27
C PHE A 169 22.07 10.74 23.15
N LEU A 170 21.60 11.99 23.17
CA LEU A 170 22.45 13.18 23.15
C LEU A 170 23.30 13.33 24.42
N GLU A 171 22.93 12.72 25.55
CA GLU A 171 23.80 12.71 26.75
C GLU A 171 25.13 11.99 26.46
N ALA A 172 25.11 10.89 25.70
CA ALA A 172 26.34 10.22 25.25
C ALA A 172 27.15 11.13 24.31
N THR A 173 26.45 11.92 23.48
CA THR A 173 27.11 12.88 22.57
C THR A 173 27.83 13.99 23.33
N LYS A 174 27.28 14.46 24.46
CA LYS A 174 27.95 15.44 25.33
C LYS A 174 29.25 14.91 25.94
N LEU A 175 29.38 13.59 26.09
CA LEU A 175 30.57 12.89 26.58
C LEU A 175 31.58 12.56 25.46
N GLY A 176 31.33 13.04 24.23
CA GLY A 176 32.24 12.87 23.09
C GLY A 176 31.93 11.67 22.18
N TYR A 177 30.86 10.92 22.43
CA TYR A 177 30.40 9.89 21.50
C TYR A 177 29.80 10.52 20.24
N THR A 178 30.36 10.21 19.06
CA THR A 178 29.87 10.74 17.78
C THR A 178 29.46 9.58 16.86
N PRO A 179 28.18 9.21 16.81
CA PRO A 179 27.70 8.17 15.92
C PRO A 179 27.66 8.67 14.48
N ASN A 180 27.84 7.73 13.54
CA ASN A 180 27.75 8.02 12.10
C ASN A 180 26.40 8.68 11.75
N GLY A 181 26.45 9.82 11.06
CA GLY A 181 25.25 10.52 10.55
C GLY A 181 24.78 11.73 11.39
N PHE A 182 25.37 12.00 12.55
CA PHE A 182 25.16 13.27 13.27
C PHE A 182 26.22 14.31 12.86
N PRO A 183 25.91 15.62 12.81
CA PRO A 183 26.90 16.64 12.49
C PRO A 183 28.09 16.56 13.47
N THR A 184 29.28 16.27 12.95
CA THR A 184 30.50 16.30 13.75
C THR A 184 30.80 17.75 14.09
N LEU A 185 30.78 18.09 15.37
CA LEU A 185 31.40 19.35 15.81
C LEU A 185 32.90 19.20 15.58
N ASP A 186 33.48 20.02 14.69
CA ASP A 186 34.92 20.05 14.46
C ASP A 186 35.61 20.65 15.69
N LEU A 187 35.92 19.79 16.67
CA LEU A 187 36.52 20.18 17.95
C LEU A 187 37.90 20.85 17.75
N SER A 188 38.56 20.67 16.60
CA SER A 188 39.81 21.37 16.28
C SER A 188 39.64 22.88 16.11
N LYS A 189 38.41 23.35 15.85
CA LYS A 189 38.06 24.77 15.74
C LYS A 189 37.62 25.41 17.06
N VAL A 190 37.49 24.62 18.12
CA VAL A 190 37.07 25.08 19.43
C VAL A 190 38.32 25.40 20.25
N THR A 191 38.73 26.66 20.25
CA THR A 191 39.93 27.12 20.97
C THR A 191 39.61 27.34 22.46
N GLY A 192 39.91 26.33 23.27
CA GLY A 192 39.76 26.33 24.72
C GLY A 192 39.51 24.92 25.22
N GLN A 193 40.16 24.50 26.31
CA GLN A 193 39.94 23.19 26.91
C GLN A 193 38.56 23.17 27.60
N LEU A 194 37.49 23.06 26.80
CA LEU A 194 36.10 22.95 27.28
C LEU A 194 35.83 21.59 27.95
N TYR A 195 36.71 20.61 27.73
CA TYR A 195 36.62 19.26 28.25
C TYR A 195 37.98 18.85 28.85
N LYS A 196 38.00 18.37 30.10
CA LYS A 196 39.24 18.00 30.82
C LYS A 196 39.58 16.49 30.77
N GLY A 197 38.65 15.63 30.33
CA GLY A 197 38.85 14.18 30.20
C GLY A 197 39.22 13.72 28.79
N THR A 198 39.61 12.47 28.65
CA THR A 198 39.66 11.75 27.36
C THR A 198 38.37 10.96 27.18
N ILE A 199 37.95 10.65 25.93
CA ILE A 199 36.78 9.79 25.66
C ILE A 199 36.89 8.46 26.44
N ALA A 200 38.12 7.97 26.66
CA ALA A 200 38.38 6.76 27.42
C ALA A 200 37.97 6.85 28.90
N ASP A 201 37.99 8.05 29.50
CA ASP A 201 37.59 8.27 30.89
C ASP A 201 36.06 8.18 31.07
N ASP A 202 35.30 8.48 30.02
CA ASP A 202 33.82 8.56 30.05
C ASP A 202 33.14 7.33 29.42
N LEU A 203 33.90 6.36 28.91
CA LEU A 203 33.38 5.13 28.30
C LEU A 203 32.33 4.38 29.14
N PRO A 204 32.47 4.25 30.49
CA PRO A 204 31.42 3.63 31.29
C PRO A 204 30.09 4.39 31.22
N GLU A 205 30.13 5.71 31.27
CA GLU A 205 28.92 6.56 31.26
C GLU A 205 28.29 6.60 29.86
N ILE A 206 29.11 6.64 28.80
CA ILE A 206 28.68 6.50 27.41
C ILE A 206 27.98 5.15 27.22
N ALA A 207 28.59 4.04 27.65
CA ALA A 207 28.03 2.70 27.49
C ALA A 207 26.68 2.55 28.23
N LEU A 208 26.58 3.06 29.45
CA LEU A 208 25.32 3.05 30.23
C LEU A 208 24.24 3.90 29.57
N THR A 209 24.60 5.09 29.08
CA THR A 209 23.68 6.01 28.41
C THR A 209 23.12 5.43 27.12
N LEU A 210 24.00 4.88 26.26
CA LEU A 210 23.59 4.23 25.01
C LEU A 210 22.71 3.02 25.29
N LYS A 211 23.09 2.18 26.26
CA LYS A 211 22.27 1.04 26.68
C LYS A 211 20.89 1.50 27.15
N SER A 212 20.80 2.55 27.98
CA SER A 212 19.52 3.10 28.44
C SER A 212 18.66 3.59 27.29
N ALA A 213 19.21 4.42 26.40
CA ALA A 213 18.50 4.96 25.25
C ALA A 213 17.97 3.84 24.33
N PHE A 214 18.82 2.87 23.98
CA PHE A 214 18.40 1.75 23.13
C PHE A 214 17.45 0.79 23.85
N THR A 215 17.55 0.61 25.17
CA THR A 215 16.54 -0.13 25.94
C THR A 215 15.18 0.55 25.85
N PHE A 216 15.13 1.87 26.01
CA PHE A 216 13.90 2.65 25.87
C PHE A 216 13.32 2.51 24.46
N LYS A 217 14.15 2.63 23.42
CA LYS A 217 13.73 2.42 22.03
C LYS A 217 13.17 1.02 21.82
N TYR A 218 13.86 -0.03 22.25
CA TYR A 218 13.39 -1.41 22.16
C TYR A 218 12.01 -1.63 22.79
N VAL A 219 11.81 -1.14 24.03
CA VAL A 219 10.51 -1.29 24.72
C VAL A 219 9.41 -0.56 23.95
N THR A 220 9.67 0.66 23.53
CA THR A 220 8.67 1.46 22.80
C THR A 220 8.37 0.91 21.41
N GLU A 221 9.36 0.37 20.70
CA GLU A 221 9.17 -0.29 19.40
C GLU A 221 8.35 -1.58 19.51
N LYS A 222 8.46 -2.33 20.62
CA LYS A 222 7.59 -3.49 20.85
C LYS A 222 6.13 -3.11 21.04
N ASP A 223 5.85 -2.00 21.70
CA ASP A 223 4.48 -1.50 21.85
C ASP A 223 3.95 -0.86 20.56
N GLU A 224 4.84 -0.22 19.81
CA GLU A 224 4.55 0.27 18.46
C GLU A 224 4.20 -0.89 17.51
N LEU A 225 4.97 -1.98 17.52
CA LEU A 225 4.72 -3.19 16.73
C LEU A 225 3.35 -3.79 17.04
N LYS A 226 2.95 -3.86 18.31
CA LYS A 226 1.59 -4.31 18.68
C LYS A 226 0.52 -3.40 18.06
N SER A 227 0.74 -2.09 18.11
CA SER A 227 -0.20 -1.09 17.60
C SER A 227 -0.32 -1.16 16.07
N PHE A 228 0.79 -1.35 15.33
CA PHE A 228 0.74 -1.59 13.89
C PHE A 228 0.05 -2.91 13.52
N ASN A 229 0.25 -3.99 14.30
CA ASN A 229 -0.49 -5.23 14.10
C ASN A 229 -2.00 -5.05 14.35
N SER A 230 -2.38 -4.32 15.40
CA SER A 230 -3.79 -3.94 15.62
C SER A 230 -4.35 -3.10 14.46
N MET A 231 -3.55 -2.18 13.92
CA MET A 231 -3.92 -1.33 12.78
C MET A 231 -4.13 -2.15 11.51
N LYS A 232 -3.21 -3.07 11.20
CA LYS A 232 -3.32 -4.02 10.09
C LYS A 232 -4.62 -4.83 10.19
N ASN A 233 -4.94 -5.34 11.38
CA ASN A 233 -6.17 -6.09 11.61
C ASN A 233 -7.44 -5.23 11.44
N ALA A 234 -7.46 -4.01 12.00
CA ALA A 234 -8.57 -3.08 11.86
C ALA A 234 -8.82 -2.72 10.39
N LEU A 235 -7.74 -2.45 9.65
CA LEU A 235 -7.76 -2.15 8.23
C LEU A 235 -8.28 -3.34 7.41
N ASN A 236 -7.79 -4.55 7.64
CA ASN A 236 -8.27 -5.76 6.96
C ASN A 236 -9.75 -6.05 7.22
N ASN A 237 -10.20 -5.85 8.45
CA ASN A 237 -11.61 -5.99 8.80
C ASN A 237 -12.48 -4.95 8.08
N LEU A 238 -12.04 -3.69 8.05
CA LEU A 238 -12.75 -2.62 7.35
C LEU A 238 -12.81 -2.87 5.84
N PHE A 239 -11.69 -3.28 5.24
CA PHE A 239 -11.60 -3.72 3.85
C PHE A 239 -12.63 -4.82 3.57
N THR A 240 -12.65 -5.88 4.38
CA THR A 240 -13.54 -7.03 4.21
C THR A 240 -15.01 -6.63 4.24
N VAL A 241 -15.40 -5.83 5.23
CA VAL A 241 -16.80 -5.40 5.40
C VAL A 241 -17.23 -4.49 4.25
N ILE A 242 -16.41 -3.51 3.87
CA ILE A 242 -16.75 -2.60 2.76
C ILE A 242 -16.79 -3.35 1.42
N ASN A 243 -15.83 -4.24 1.18
CA ASN A 243 -15.80 -5.06 -0.02
C ASN A 243 -17.05 -5.94 -0.12
N TYR A 244 -17.49 -6.55 0.99
CA TYR A 244 -18.75 -7.30 1.04
C TYR A 244 -19.98 -6.43 0.69
N GLU A 245 -20.08 -5.21 1.23
CA GLU A 245 -21.17 -4.27 0.90
C GLU A 245 -21.20 -3.89 -0.60
N LEU A 246 -20.05 -3.96 -1.28
CA LEU A 246 -19.94 -3.72 -2.72
C LEU A 246 -20.21 -4.96 -3.58
N GLY A 247 -20.50 -6.12 -2.99
CA GLY A 247 -20.65 -7.40 -3.69
C GLY A 247 -19.33 -8.14 -3.93
N SER A 248 -18.35 -7.90 -3.05
CA SER A 248 -17.00 -8.50 -3.08
C SER A 248 -16.23 -8.31 -4.40
N PRO A 249 -16.13 -7.09 -4.95
CA PRO A 249 -15.42 -6.85 -6.21
C PRO A 249 -13.92 -7.16 -6.15
N HIS A 250 -13.29 -7.10 -4.97
CA HIS A 250 -11.85 -7.34 -4.82
C HIS A 250 -11.58 -8.66 -4.07
N LYS A 251 -10.68 -9.51 -4.59
CA LYS A 251 -10.30 -10.78 -3.95
C LYS A 251 -9.42 -10.55 -2.69
N SER A 252 -8.55 -9.54 -2.72
CA SER A 252 -7.69 -9.12 -1.61
C SER A 252 -7.50 -7.60 -1.63
N ILE A 253 -6.85 -7.05 -0.60
CA ILE A 253 -6.60 -5.61 -0.52
C ILE A 253 -5.58 -5.12 -1.55
N ASP A 254 -4.60 -5.94 -1.90
CA ASP A 254 -3.62 -5.67 -2.95
C ASP A 254 -4.27 -5.61 -4.35
N ARG A 255 -5.46 -6.23 -4.48
CA ARG A 255 -6.30 -6.25 -5.69
C ARG A 255 -7.21 -5.03 -5.86
N VAL A 256 -7.05 -3.99 -5.04
CA VAL A 256 -7.85 -2.75 -5.15
C VAL A 256 -7.37 -1.86 -6.30
N PHE A 257 -6.06 -1.81 -6.58
CA PHE A 257 -5.50 -1.00 -7.69
C PHE A 257 -5.46 -1.74 -9.02
N SER A 258 -5.46 -3.06 -8.98
CA SER A 258 -5.44 -3.93 -10.14
C SER A 258 -6.26 -5.16 -9.83
N ASP A 259 -7.09 -5.59 -10.77
CA ASP A 259 -7.71 -6.91 -10.71
C ASP A 259 -6.68 -8.03 -10.87
N LEU A 260 -5.36 -7.84 -10.64
CA LEU A 260 -4.28 -8.84 -10.77
C LEU A 260 -3.20 -8.69 -9.67
N ILE A 261 -2.81 -9.78 -8.98
CA ILE A 261 -1.74 -9.74 -7.93
C ILE A 261 -0.36 -9.70 -8.62
N PRO A 262 0.56 -8.76 -8.31
CA PRO A 262 1.89 -8.73 -8.92
C PRO A 262 2.73 -9.99 -8.60
N LEU A 263 3.43 -10.55 -9.60
CA LEU A 263 4.31 -11.72 -9.40
C LEU A 263 5.43 -11.52 -8.34
N PRO A 264 5.97 -10.30 -8.11
CA PRO A 264 6.96 -10.10 -7.05
C PRO A 264 6.46 -10.45 -5.64
N GLU A 265 5.16 -10.41 -5.37
CA GLU A 265 4.60 -10.77 -4.05
C GLU A 265 4.89 -12.23 -3.69
N LEU A 266 4.91 -13.12 -4.68
CA LEU A 266 5.29 -14.52 -4.47
C LEU A 266 6.75 -14.68 -4.01
N LEU A 267 7.64 -13.76 -4.40
CA LEU A 267 9.02 -13.76 -3.93
C LEU A 267 9.10 -13.35 -2.45
N GLU A 268 8.28 -12.38 -2.05
CA GLU A 268 8.18 -11.90 -0.66
C GLU A 268 7.62 -12.98 0.27
N GLU A 269 6.72 -13.82 -0.23
CA GLU A 269 6.25 -15.03 0.45
C GLU A 269 7.30 -16.15 0.56
N GLY A 270 8.49 -15.95 -0.01
CA GLY A 270 9.58 -16.92 0.01
C GLY A 270 9.41 -18.08 -0.99
N LYS A 271 8.55 -17.93 -2.00
CA LYS A 271 8.40 -18.95 -3.05
C LYS A 271 9.67 -19.01 -3.91
N THR A 272 10.06 -20.22 -4.25
CA THR A 272 11.11 -20.48 -5.23
C THR A 272 10.64 -20.17 -6.65
N VAL A 273 11.58 -19.95 -7.57
CA VAL A 273 11.24 -19.71 -8.99
C VAL A 273 10.40 -20.84 -9.59
N ASP A 274 10.64 -22.08 -9.19
CA ASP A 274 9.94 -23.26 -9.71
C ASP A 274 8.50 -23.33 -9.19
N GLU A 275 8.27 -22.96 -7.92
CA GLU A 275 6.92 -22.81 -7.36
C GLU A 275 6.15 -21.69 -8.06
N ILE A 276 6.79 -20.54 -8.30
CA ILE A 276 6.18 -19.41 -9.01
C ILE A 276 5.77 -19.82 -10.43
N ILE A 277 6.67 -20.48 -11.16
CA ILE A 277 6.38 -20.97 -12.52
C ILE A 277 5.19 -21.94 -12.50
N THR A 278 5.14 -22.86 -11.52
CA THR A 278 4.04 -23.81 -11.36
C THR A 278 2.72 -23.08 -11.11
N LEU A 279 2.70 -22.13 -10.17
CA LEU A 279 1.53 -21.30 -9.87
C LEU A 279 1.05 -20.55 -11.12
N ILE A 280 1.95 -19.91 -11.87
CA ILE A 280 1.60 -19.19 -13.10
C ILE A 280 0.90 -20.12 -14.10
N LYS A 281 1.40 -21.36 -14.26
CA LYS A 281 0.84 -22.34 -15.21
C LYS A 281 -0.53 -22.88 -14.79
N GLU A 282 -0.84 -22.91 -13.49
CA GLU A 282 -2.11 -23.41 -12.96
C GLU A 282 -3.26 -22.38 -13.03
N GLN A 283 -2.95 -21.12 -13.36
CA GLN A 283 -3.92 -20.03 -13.40
C GLN A 283 -4.87 -20.13 -14.61
N ASP A 284 -6.14 -19.77 -14.41
CA ASP A 284 -7.05 -19.52 -15.54
C ASP A 284 -6.60 -18.24 -16.26
N ARG A 285 -6.24 -18.36 -17.54
CA ARG A 285 -5.81 -17.22 -18.35
C ARG A 285 -6.90 -16.17 -18.58
N ASN A 286 -8.18 -16.52 -18.42
CA ASN A 286 -9.30 -15.58 -18.59
C ASN A 286 -9.72 -14.89 -17.29
N ASP A 287 -9.39 -15.47 -16.13
CA ASP A 287 -9.58 -14.86 -14.80
C ASP A 287 -8.40 -15.18 -13.86
N PRO A 288 -7.20 -14.63 -14.12
CA PRO A 288 -6.06 -14.96 -13.29
C PRO A 288 -6.08 -14.21 -11.95
N GLU A 289 -5.60 -14.89 -10.92
CA GLU A 289 -5.28 -14.35 -9.61
C GLU A 289 -3.92 -13.62 -9.58
N TYR A 290 -2.96 -13.94 -10.45
CA TYR A 290 -1.73 -13.15 -10.58
C TYR A 290 -1.67 -12.40 -11.90
N ASN A 291 -0.90 -11.31 -11.96
CA ASN A 291 -0.59 -10.63 -13.20
C ASN A 291 0.37 -11.49 -14.02
N ILE A 292 -0.21 -12.48 -14.70
CA ILE A 292 0.50 -13.42 -15.58
C ILE A 292 0.66 -12.86 -17.00
N SER A 293 0.53 -11.54 -17.18
CA SER A 293 0.75 -10.90 -18.48
C SER A 293 2.18 -11.10 -18.96
N GLU A 294 2.37 -11.07 -20.28
CA GLU A 294 3.70 -11.19 -20.92
C GLU A 294 4.70 -10.22 -20.28
N ALA A 295 4.32 -8.95 -20.13
CA ALA A 295 5.17 -7.91 -19.54
C ALA A 295 5.53 -8.20 -18.08
N SER A 296 4.59 -8.70 -17.27
CA SER A 296 4.83 -9.01 -15.86
C SER A 296 5.74 -10.22 -15.68
N ILE A 297 5.57 -11.28 -16.47
CA ILE A 297 6.49 -12.42 -16.47
C ILE A 297 7.88 -11.98 -16.95
N ASN A 298 7.94 -11.11 -17.96
CA ASN A 298 9.21 -10.57 -18.45
C ASN A 298 9.95 -9.76 -17.37
N ALA A 299 9.23 -8.93 -16.62
CA ALA A 299 9.78 -8.17 -15.51
C ALA A 299 10.36 -9.08 -14.41
N LEU A 300 9.69 -10.21 -14.10
CA LEU A 300 10.22 -11.22 -13.19
C LEU A 300 11.52 -11.85 -13.72
N GLY A 301 11.60 -12.12 -15.02
CA GLY A 301 12.82 -12.62 -15.66
C GLY A 301 13.99 -11.63 -15.51
N TYR A 302 13.75 -10.34 -15.77
CA TYR A 302 14.75 -9.30 -15.58
C TYR A 302 15.14 -9.05 -14.12
N TYR A 303 14.22 -9.24 -13.17
CA TYR A 303 14.55 -9.22 -11.75
C TYR A 303 15.62 -10.28 -11.43
N TYR A 304 15.43 -11.53 -11.87
CA TYR A 304 16.45 -12.57 -11.68
C TYR A 304 17.74 -12.27 -12.47
N LEU A 305 17.64 -11.71 -13.67
CA LEU A 305 18.80 -11.46 -14.54
C LEU A 305 19.69 -10.31 -14.02
N ASN A 306 19.07 -9.20 -13.61
CA ASN A 306 19.78 -7.95 -13.30
C ASN A 306 19.90 -7.69 -11.79
N THR A 307 18.86 -8.00 -11.02
CA THR A 307 18.83 -7.71 -9.57
C THR A 307 19.54 -8.80 -8.79
N THR A 308 19.08 -10.05 -8.90
CA THR A 308 19.69 -11.17 -8.14
C THR A 308 20.88 -11.80 -8.86
N LYS A 309 21.04 -11.53 -10.16
CA LYS A 309 22.09 -12.06 -11.05
C LYS A 309 22.09 -13.59 -11.14
N GLU A 310 20.92 -14.19 -10.99
CA GLU A 310 20.70 -15.63 -11.06
C GLU A 310 20.25 -16.03 -12.47
N ASN A 311 21.18 -15.94 -13.43
CA ASN A 311 20.89 -16.11 -14.86
C ASN A 311 20.13 -17.40 -15.20
N ARG A 312 20.38 -18.50 -14.48
CA ARG A 312 19.67 -19.79 -14.69
C ARG A 312 18.19 -19.73 -14.27
N LYS A 313 17.86 -18.95 -13.23
CA LYS A 313 16.46 -18.72 -12.84
C LYS A 313 15.78 -17.79 -13.83
N ALA A 314 16.46 -16.74 -14.27
CA ALA A 314 15.97 -15.84 -15.32
C ALA A 314 15.63 -16.61 -16.60
N LEU A 315 16.52 -17.52 -17.03
CA LEU A 315 16.29 -18.37 -18.20
C LEU A 315 14.97 -19.14 -18.12
N LYS A 316 14.70 -19.82 -16.99
CA LYS A 316 13.43 -20.55 -16.79
C LYS A 316 12.21 -19.65 -16.92
N VAL A 317 12.28 -18.42 -16.41
CA VAL A 317 11.17 -17.45 -16.47
C VAL A 317 10.96 -16.96 -17.90
N PHE A 318 12.03 -16.70 -18.66
CA PHE A 318 11.91 -16.32 -20.06
C PHE A 318 11.39 -17.47 -20.93
N GLU A 319 11.78 -18.72 -20.64
CA GLU A 319 11.21 -19.92 -21.28
C GLU A 319 9.70 -20.05 -21.03
N LEU A 320 9.26 -19.84 -19.78
CA LEU A 320 7.84 -19.77 -19.44
C LEU A 320 7.12 -18.68 -20.24
N ASN A 321 7.75 -17.51 -20.41
CA ASN A 321 7.13 -16.40 -21.15
C ASN A 321 6.92 -16.76 -22.63
N ILE A 322 7.90 -17.43 -23.26
CA ILE A 322 7.76 -17.96 -24.62
C ILE A 322 6.64 -19.01 -24.68
N GLU A 323 6.56 -19.91 -23.70
CA GLU A 323 5.52 -20.95 -23.64
C GLU A 323 4.11 -20.34 -23.60
N LEU A 324 3.90 -19.27 -22.83
CA LEU A 324 2.59 -18.64 -22.65
C LEU A 324 2.25 -17.60 -23.74
N TYR A 325 3.28 -17.00 -24.35
CA TYR A 325 3.16 -15.93 -25.34
C TYR A 325 4.09 -16.18 -26.55
N PRO A 326 3.87 -17.26 -27.32
CA PRO A 326 4.78 -17.71 -28.38
C PRO A 326 4.82 -16.79 -29.61
N GLU A 327 3.87 -15.85 -29.72
CA GLU A 327 3.79 -14.86 -30.82
C GLU A 327 4.29 -13.47 -30.40
N ALA A 328 4.69 -13.29 -29.13
CA ALA A 328 5.21 -12.01 -28.65
C ALA A 328 6.72 -11.91 -28.94
N TRP A 329 7.13 -10.98 -29.79
CA TRP A 329 8.54 -10.81 -30.16
C TRP A 329 9.47 -10.51 -28.96
N ASN A 330 8.94 -9.81 -27.94
CA ASN A 330 9.66 -9.36 -26.75
C ASN A 330 10.13 -10.53 -25.87
N THR A 331 9.41 -11.66 -25.89
CA THR A 331 9.77 -12.85 -25.11
C THR A 331 11.03 -13.50 -25.68
N TYR A 332 11.14 -13.58 -27.01
CA TYR A 332 12.34 -14.10 -27.68
C TYR A 332 13.52 -13.13 -27.61
N ASP A 333 13.27 -11.82 -27.58
CA ASP A 333 14.30 -10.79 -27.38
C ASP A 333 14.98 -10.96 -26.01
N SER A 334 14.15 -11.00 -24.96
CA SER A 334 14.61 -11.13 -23.57
C SER A 334 15.24 -12.51 -23.30
N TYR A 335 14.70 -13.59 -23.89
CA TYR A 335 15.30 -14.92 -23.85
C TYR A 335 16.67 -14.95 -24.54
N GLY A 336 16.78 -14.32 -25.71
CA GLY A 336 18.03 -14.17 -26.45
C GLY A 336 19.11 -13.47 -25.64
N GLU A 337 18.77 -12.36 -24.98
CA GLU A 337 19.72 -11.64 -24.10
C GLU A 337 20.23 -12.55 -22.97
N CYS A 338 19.31 -13.29 -22.33
CA CYS A 338 19.65 -14.21 -21.25
C CYS A 338 20.60 -15.32 -21.72
N LEU A 339 20.34 -15.91 -22.90
CA LEU A 339 21.18 -16.94 -23.50
C LEU A 339 22.61 -16.44 -23.77
N LEU A 340 22.75 -15.22 -24.32
CA LEU A 340 24.07 -14.62 -24.52
C LEU A 340 24.81 -14.43 -23.19
N ARG A 341 24.13 -13.97 -22.14
CA ARG A 341 24.73 -13.79 -20.81
C ARG A 341 25.20 -15.09 -20.14
N ILE A 342 24.63 -16.23 -20.51
CA ILE A 342 25.07 -17.56 -20.03
C ILE A 342 26.05 -18.25 -20.99
N GLY A 343 26.43 -17.59 -22.10
CA GLY A 343 27.40 -18.09 -23.07
C GLY A 343 26.82 -19.00 -24.16
N ASP A 344 25.50 -19.14 -24.24
CA ASP A 344 24.84 -19.90 -25.31
C ASP A 344 24.58 -19.00 -26.53
N ILE A 345 25.67 -18.68 -27.23
CA ILE A 345 25.66 -17.74 -28.35
C ILE A 345 24.81 -18.25 -29.50
N GLU A 346 24.88 -19.55 -29.81
CA GLU A 346 24.17 -20.14 -30.95
C GLU A 346 22.65 -20.01 -30.77
N ASN A 347 22.12 -20.38 -29.60
CA ASN A 347 20.69 -20.28 -29.35
C ASN A 347 20.25 -18.83 -29.11
N GLY A 348 21.11 -17.98 -28.54
CA GLY A 348 20.83 -16.54 -28.42
C GLY A 348 20.60 -15.88 -29.78
N ILE A 349 21.45 -16.19 -30.77
CA ILE A 349 21.28 -15.71 -32.15
C ILE A 349 19.94 -16.19 -32.75
N LYS A 350 19.58 -17.46 -32.56
CA LYS A 350 18.31 -18.01 -33.05
C LYS A 350 17.10 -17.31 -32.41
N ALA A 351 17.17 -17.02 -31.11
CA ALA A 351 16.11 -16.30 -30.39
C ALA A 351 15.93 -14.87 -30.92
N TYR A 352 17.01 -14.10 -31.10
CA TYR A 352 16.92 -12.76 -31.70
C TYR A 352 16.42 -12.79 -33.14
N GLN A 353 16.81 -13.77 -33.95
CA GLN A 353 16.27 -13.95 -35.29
C GLN A 353 14.75 -14.21 -35.26
N LYS A 354 14.27 -15.01 -34.31
CA LYS A 354 12.83 -15.26 -34.12
C LYS A 354 12.10 -14.00 -33.64
N SER A 355 12.71 -13.20 -32.76
CA SER A 355 12.19 -11.91 -32.34
C SER A 355 11.98 -10.96 -33.52
N ILE A 356 12.99 -10.82 -34.39
CA ILE A 356 12.91 -9.98 -35.61
C ILE A 356 11.90 -10.53 -36.61
N ALA A 357 11.78 -11.86 -36.73
CA ALA A 357 10.77 -12.46 -37.60
C ALA A 357 9.33 -12.13 -37.15
N LEU A 358 9.10 -12.00 -35.85
CA LEU A 358 7.81 -11.59 -35.27
C LEU A 358 7.62 -10.06 -35.26
N ASN A 359 8.70 -9.30 -35.10
CA ASN A 359 8.71 -7.84 -35.20
C ASN A 359 9.96 -7.34 -35.96
N PRO A 360 9.83 -7.09 -37.27
CA PRO A 360 10.93 -6.60 -38.11
C PRO A 360 11.51 -5.24 -37.69
N GLU A 361 10.81 -4.48 -36.84
CA GLU A 361 11.24 -3.17 -36.34
C GLU A 361 11.96 -3.23 -34.98
N ASN A 362 12.28 -4.43 -34.47
CA ASN A 362 13.06 -4.55 -33.24
C ASN A 362 14.53 -4.14 -33.46
N GLU A 363 14.79 -2.82 -33.40
CA GLU A 363 16.12 -2.23 -33.56
C GLU A 363 17.15 -2.78 -32.56
N GLY A 364 16.70 -3.13 -31.35
CA GLY A 364 17.54 -3.73 -30.31
C GLY A 364 18.13 -5.07 -30.75
N ALA A 365 17.28 -6.01 -31.16
CA ALA A 365 17.71 -7.30 -31.69
C ALA A 365 18.59 -7.17 -32.94
N ILE A 366 18.24 -6.26 -33.86
CA ILE A 366 19.01 -6.01 -35.09
C ILE A 366 20.43 -5.55 -34.74
N LYS A 367 20.56 -4.64 -33.77
CA LYS A 367 21.86 -4.14 -33.31
C LYS A 367 22.69 -5.27 -32.68
N VAL A 368 22.10 -6.03 -31.76
CA VAL A 368 22.81 -7.16 -31.09
C VAL A 368 23.33 -8.17 -32.12
N LEU A 369 22.50 -8.57 -33.09
CA LEU A 369 22.94 -9.50 -34.14
C LEU A 369 24.00 -8.91 -35.07
N SER A 370 24.02 -7.59 -35.26
CA SER A 370 25.03 -6.92 -36.07
C SER A 370 26.37 -6.89 -35.33
N ASP A 371 26.35 -6.57 -34.04
CA ASP A 371 27.55 -6.53 -33.19
C ASP A 371 28.19 -7.93 -33.07
N LEU A 372 27.39 -8.98 -32.87
CA LEU A 372 27.89 -10.37 -32.82
C LEU A 372 28.51 -10.89 -34.14
N LYS A 373 28.13 -10.28 -35.28
CA LYS A 373 28.73 -10.59 -36.60
C LYS A 373 30.05 -9.86 -36.84
N LEU A 374 30.36 -8.83 -36.05
CA LEU A 374 31.63 -8.09 -36.14
C LEU A 374 32.72 -8.71 -35.25
N GLU A 375 32.35 -9.54 -34.28
CA GLU A 375 33.26 -10.21 -33.33
C GLU A 375 33.71 -11.62 -33.76
N ASN A 376 33.11 -12.18 -34.84
CA ASN A 376 33.50 -13.45 -35.47
C ASN A 376 34.16 -13.20 -36.83
#